data_AF-A0A7J4HVT3-F1
#
_entry.id   AF-A0A7J4HVT3-F1
#
_cell.length_a   1.000
_cell.length_b   1.000
_cell.length_c   1.000
_cell.angle_alpha   90.00
_cell.angle_beta   90.00
_cell.angle_gamma   90.00
#
_symmetry.space_group_name_H-M   'P 1'
#
loop_
_entity.id
_entity.type
_entity.pdbx_description
1 polymer ?
#
loop_
_entity_poly.entity_id
_entity_poly.type
_entity_poly.pdbx_seq_one_letter_code
_entity_poly.pdbx_strand_id
1 'polypeptide(L)'
;MQNFLLNRRDFLKLSGLTGLALAGDLIIPDLGFAKPNKHLRKKLSPCLDNLSEKIIFLESSWDPSAYRADTNATGLMGVTPIVLREWNEIRGKKTQSHTSSDLFNPIINVKIGSWYLHDRIGKVYIPCYDLKNTPENMLACYNAGPVKIAKLGITDAVEDFKKLPSQTREYIKKYWGL
;
A
#
# COMPACT_ATOMS: atom_id res chain seq x y z
N MET A 1 -1.17 2.43 -22.38
CA MET A 1 -1.83 2.28 -21.06
C MET A 1 -2.29 3.66 -20.63
N GLN A 2 -3.59 3.93 -20.66
CA GLN A 2 -4.15 5.20 -20.16
C GLN A 2 -4.14 5.18 -18.62
N ASN A 3 -3.52 6.18 -18.02
CA ASN A 3 -3.52 6.40 -16.58
C ASN A 3 -4.92 6.84 -16.13
N PHE A 4 -5.73 5.92 -15.61
CA PHE A 4 -6.92 6.25 -14.84
C PHE A 4 -6.52 6.53 -13.39
N LEU A 5 -6.05 7.76 -13.14
CA LEU A 5 -6.02 8.29 -11.78
C LEU A 5 -7.41 8.90 -11.52
N LEU A 6 -8.28 8.18 -10.82
CA LEU A 6 -9.47 8.78 -10.22
C LEU A 6 -8.99 9.89 -9.27
N ASN A 7 -9.46 11.11 -9.46
CA ASN A 7 -9.13 12.17 -8.52
C ASN A 7 -9.95 11.96 -7.22
N ARG A 8 -9.49 12.52 -6.09
CA ARG A 8 -10.13 12.39 -4.76
C ARG A 8 -11.64 12.68 -4.77
N ARG A 9 -12.13 13.59 -5.62
CA ARG A 9 -13.57 13.90 -5.75
C ARG A 9 -14.36 12.75 -6.36
N ASP A 10 -13.79 12.01 -7.30
CA ASP A 10 -14.48 10.88 -7.93
C ASP A 10 -14.60 9.71 -6.94
N PHE A 11 -13.57 9.46 -6.13
CA PHE A 11 -13.63 8.49 -5.02
C PHE A 11 -14.71 8.86 -3.98
N LEU A 12 -14.75 10.13 -3.56
CA LEU A 12 -15.74 10.62 -2.59
C LEU A 12 -17.18 10.50 -3.09
N LYS A 13 -17.41 10.76 -4.39
CA LYS A 13 -18.72 10.60 -5.01
C LYS A 13 -19.17 9.14 -5.06
N LEU A 14 -18.29 8.24 -5.49
CA LEU A 14 -18.61 6.82 -5.68
C LEU A 14 -18.76 6.07 -4.34
N SER A 15 -17.99 6.43 -3.32
CA SER A 15 -18.08 5.81 -1.99
C SER A 15 -19.30 6.26 -1.15
N GLY A 16 -20.11 7.19 -1.66
CA GLY A 16 -21.25 7.76 -0.93
C GLY A 16 -20.86 8.67 0.25
N LEU A 17 -19.62 9.19 0.26
CA LEU A 17 -19.08 10.09 1.30
C LEU A 17 -19.30 11.57 0.93
N THR A 18 -20.42 11.91 0.27
CA THR A 18 -20.65 13.19 -0.44
C THR A 18 -20.89 14.43 0.45
N GLY A 19 -20.45 14.45 1.70
CA GLY A 19 -20.49 15.64 2.55
C GLY A 19 -19.23 16.49 2.40
N LEU A 20 -19.33 17.62 1.70
CA LEU A 20 -18.35 18.73 1.58
C LEU A 20 -17.12 18.52 0.66
N ALA A 21 -17.21 19.02 -0.59
CA ALA A 21 -16.04 19.50 -1.34
C ALA A 21 -16.44 20.50 -2.45
N LEU A 22 -16.95 21.67 -2.05
CA LEU A 22 -17.06 22.83 -2.96
C LEU A 22 -15.68 23.39 -3.31
N ALA A 23 -15.65 24.05 -4.47
CA ALA A 23 -14.51 24.48 -5.26
C ALA A 23 -13.45 25.34 -4.53
N GLY A 24 -12.22 25.25 -5.05
CA GLY A 24 -11.07 26.04 -4.64
C GLY A 24 -9.84 25.15 -4.69
N ASP A 25 -8.79 25.58 -5.38
CA ASP A 25 -7.49 24.92 -5.44
C ASP A 25 -7.05 24.48 -4.03
N LEU A 26 -7.22 23.19 -3.75
CA LEU A 26 -7.00 22.63 -2.43
C LEU A 26 -5.50 22.44 -2.27
N ILE A 27 -4.88 23.48 -1.71
CA ILE A 27 -3.71 23.37 -0.85
C ILE A 27 -3.90 22.09 -0.03
N ILE A 28 -3.08 21.07 -0.31
CA ILE A 28 -2.98 19.89 0.53
C ILE A 28 -2.61 20.44 1.91
N PRO A 29 -3.48 20.36 2.94
CA PRO A 29 -3.09 20.80 4.27
C PRO A 29 -1.83 20.01 4.62
N ASP A 30 -0.77 20.68 5.09
CA ASP A 30 0.35 19.99 5.73
C ASP A 30 -0.26 19.20 6.88
N LEU A 31 -0.52 17.90 6.66
CA LEU A 31 -1.28 17.01 7.54
C LEU A 31 -0.53 16.70 8.85
N GLY A 32 0.41 17.57 9.25
CA GLY A 32 1.21 17.44 10.46
C GLY A 32 2.02 16.14 10.48
N PHE A 33 2.30 15.56 9.32
CA PHE A 33 3.01 14.28 9.24
C PHE A 33 4.41 14.45 9.80
N ALA A 34 4.80 13.56 10.72
CA ALA A 34 6.18 13.47 11.17
C ALA A 34 7.08 13.33 9.93
N LYS A 35 7.85 14.38 9.65
CA LYS A 35 8.68 14.42 8.44
C LYS A 35 9.77 13.36 8.63
N PRO A 36 9.94 12.43 7.67
CA PRO A 36 11.00 11.44 7.77
C PRO A 36 12.34 12.12 7.97
N ASN A 37 13.27 11.43 8.63
CA ASN A 37 14.66 11.85 8.62
C ASN A 37 15.08 12.08 7.16
N LYS A 38 15.38 13.34 6.82
CA LYS A 38 15.71 13.80 5.46
C LYS A 38 16.78 12.92 4.80
N HIS A 39 17.69 12.37 5.60
CA HIS A 39 18.73 11.46 5.15
C HIS A 39 18.17 10.11 4.66
N LEU A 40 17.25 9.50 5.42
CA LEU A 40 16.63 8.23 5.07
C LEU A 40 15.82 8.36 3.77
N ARG A 41 15.00 9.41 3.65
CA ARG A 41 14.22 9.69 2.44
C ARG A 41 15.11 9.85 1.20
N LYS A 42 16.23 10.58 1.33
CA LYS A 42 17.22 10.73 0.25
C LYS A 42 17.84 9.38 -0.15
N LYS A 43 18.08 8.49 0.81
CA LYS A 43 18.65 7.15 0.54
C LYS A 43 17.65 6.23 -0.19
N LEU A 44 16.36 6.39 0.09
CA LEU A 44 15.27 5.62 -0.51
C LEU A 44 14.75 6.20 -1.83
N SER A 45 15.08 7.45 -2.17
CA SER A 45 14.54 8.11 -3.36
C SER A 45 14.67 7.33 -4.67
N PRO A 46 15.71 6.51 -4.92
CA PRO A 46 15.80 5.74 -6.16
C PRO A 46 14.76 4.61 -6.29
N CYS A 47 14.17 4.16 -5.17
CA CYS A 47 13.20 3.06 -5.14
C CYS A 47 11.83 3.46 -4.60
N LEU A 48 11.62 4.74 -4.28
CA LEU A 48 10.40 5.24 -3.66
C LEU A 48 9.51 5.97 -4.67
N ASP A 49 8.30 5.48 -4.86
CA ASP A 49 7.24 6.17 -5.61
C ASP A 49 6.18 6.80 -4.67
N ASN A 50 5.29 7.61 -5.23
CA ASN A 50 4.27 8.33 -4.45
C ASN A 50 3.32 7.39 -3.69
N LEU A 51 3.05 6.20 -4.25
CA LEU A 51 2.20 5.19 -3.63
C LEU A 51 2.90 4.56 -2.42
N SER A 52 4.15 4.13 -2.60
CA SER A 52 4.98 3.54 -1.55
C SER A 52 5.26 4.52 -0.41
N GLU A 53 5.46 5.80 -0.72
CA GLU A 53 5.76 6.82 0.30
C GLU A 53 4.64 6.96 1.33
N LYS A 54 3.38 7.02 0.87
CA LYS A 54 2.23 7.07 1.78
C LYS A 54 2.00 5.75 2.50
N ILE A 55 2.22 4.62 1.84
CA ILE A 55 2.12 3.30 2.48
C ILE A 55 3.13 3.17 3.63
N ILE A 56 4.38 3.61 3.43
CA ILE A 56 5.40 3.61 4.51
C ILE A 56 4.90 4.37 5.73
N PHE A 57 4.32 5.55 5.51
CA PHE A 57 3.75 6.33 6.60
C PHE A 57 2.62 5.59 7.32
N LEU A 58 1.69 4.99 6.58
CA LEU A 58 0.56 4.26 7.17
C LEU A 58 0.98 3.00 7.94
N GLU A 59 2.00 2.29 7.47
CA GLU A 59 2.44 1.03 8.05
C GLU A 59 3.38 1.22 9.25
N SER A 60 4.26 2.22 9.21
CA SER A 60 5.34 2.36 10.19
C SER A 60 5.55 3.77 10.71
N SER A 61 4.85 4.78 10.20
CA SER A 61 5.18 6.19 10.47
C SER A 61 6.66 6.51 10.23
N TRP A 62 7.26 5.88 9.21
CA TRP A 62 8.69 5.95 8.87
C TRP A 62 9.67 5.34 9.89
N ASP A 63 9.19 4.51 10.81
CA ASP A 63 10.04 3.77 11.74
C ASP A 63 10.58 2.48 11.08
N PRO A 64 11.87 2.38 10.76
CA PRO A 64 12.44 1.16 10.18
C PRO A 64 12.51 0.01 11.18
N SER A 65 12.38 0.28 12.48
CA SER A 65 12.31 -0.72 13.55
C SER A 65 10.89 -1.20 13.86
N ALA A 66 9.87 -0.67 13.14
CA ALA A 66 8.48 -1.05 13.35
C ALA A 66 8.29 -2.57 13.25
N TYR A 67 7.56 -3.13 14.21
CA TYR A 67 7.24 -4.54 14.26
C TYR A 67 5.85 -4.74 14.87
N ARG A 68 5.02 -5.55 14.21
CA ARG A 68 3.66 -5.88 14.67
C ARG A 68 3.59 -7.37 15.03
N ALA A 69 3.45 -7.65 16.33
CA ALA A 69 3.51 -9.02 16.85
C ALA A 69 2.39 -9.94 16.36
N ASP A 70 1.21 -9.39 16.06
CA ASP A 70 0.03 -10.14 15.58
C ASP A 70 0.21 -10.73 14.18
N THR A 71 0.94 -10.03 13.32
CA THR A 71 1.09 -10.33 11.89
C THR A 71 2.55 -10.63 11.50
N ASN A 72 3.49 -10.38 12.40
CA ASN A 72 4.93 -10.32 12.14
C ASN A 72 5.29 -9.33 11.00
N ALA A 73 4.45 -8.32 10.76
CA ALA A 73 4.76 -7.26 9.81
C ALA A 73 5.95 -6.45 10.34
N THR A 74 6.96 -6.25 9.48
CA THR A 74 8.26 -5.72 9.88
C THR A 74 8.69 -4.57 8.98
N GLY A 75 9.32 -3.55 9.59
CA GLY A 75 9.98 -2.43 8.95
C GLY A 75 9.03 -1.45 8.25
N LEU A 76 9.63 -0.61 7.39
CA LEU A 76 8.97 0.57 6.82
C LEU A 76 7.64 0.30 6.12
N MET A 77 7.58 -0.77 5.34
CA MET A 77 6.43 -1.16 4.53
C MET A 77 5.62 -2.31 5.16
N GLY A 78 5.87 -2.68 6.42
CA GLY A 78 5.09 -3.73 7.08
C GLY A 78 5.17 -5.10 6.39
N VAL A 79 6.34 -5.46 5.84
CA VAL A 79 6.53 -6.72 5.12
C VAL A 79 6.30 -7.91 6.07
N THR A 80 5.40 -8.82 5.69
CA THR A 80 5.05 -10.01 6.49
C THR A 80 5.89 -11.23 6.10
N PRO A 81 5.94 -12.29 6.94
CA PRO A 81 6.67 -13.53 6.60
C PRO A 81 6.18 -14.19 5.31
N ILE A 82 4.89 -14.06 4.98
CA ILE A 82 4.32 -14.59 3.73
C ILE A 82 4.93 -13.86 2.53
N VAL A 83 4.98 -12.52 2.57
CA VAL A 83 5.55 -11.71 1.50
C VAL A 83 7.05 -11.98 1.34
N LEU A 84 7.79 -12.09 2.45
CA LEU A 84 9.22 -12.42 2.43
C LEU A 84 9.46 -13.81 1.80
N ARG A 85 8.65 -14.81 2.16
CA ARG A 85 8.73 -16.14 1.57
C ARG A 85 8.52 -16.09 0.05
N GLU A 86 7.48 -15.40 -0.40
CA GLU A 86 7.22 -15.26 -1.85
C GLU A 86 8.35 -14.53 -2.57
N TRP A 87 8.91 -13.49 -1.97
CA TRP A 87 10.09 -12.82 -2.52
C TRP A 87 11.24 -13.82 -2.69
N ASN A 88 11.57 -14.59 -1.65
CA ASN A 88 12.67 -15.55 -1.68
C ASN A 88 12.46 -16.62 -2.74
N GLU A 89 11.25 -17.13 -2.88
CA GLU A 89 10.88 -18.16 -3.85
C GLU A 89 10.96 -17.65 -5.30
N ILE A 90 10.52 -16.42 -5.56
CA ILE A 90 10.36 -15.87 -6.92
C ILE A 90 11.57 -15.05 -7.37
N ARG A 91 12.06 -14.15 -6.51
CA ARG A 91 13.16 -13.21 -6.78
C ARG A 91 14.46 -13.62 -6.10
N GLY A 92 14.40 -14.22 -4.92
CA GLY A 92 15.58 -14.55 -4.11
C GLY A 92 16.57 -15.44 -4.85
N LYS A 93 16.08 -16.44 -5.59
CA LYS A 93 16.90 -17.32 -6.44
C LYS A 93 17.71 -16.60 -7.53
N LYS A 94 17.23 -15.44 -8.00
CA LYS A 94 17.86 -14.66 -9.08
C LYS A 94 18.68 -13.49 -8.57
N THR A 95 18.46 -13.08 -7.33
CA THR A 95 19.06 -11.86 -6.76
C THR A 95 19.70 -12.21 -5.42
N GLN A 96 18.92 -12.15 -4.35
CA GLN A 96 19.34 -12.50 -3.01
C GLN A 96 18.10 -12.88 -2.18
N SER A 97 18.18 -13.99 -1.47
CA SER A 97 17.21 -14.37 -0.45
C SER A 97 17.51 -13.62 0.86
N HIS A 98 16.45 -13.31 1.60
CA HIS A 98 16.53 -12.54 2.84
C HIS A 98 15.87 -13.30 4.00
N THR A 99 16.31 -12.97 5.20
CA THR A 99 15.77 -13.44 6.49
C THR A 99 14.83 -12.39 7.09
N SER A 100 14.05 -12.75 8.10
CA SER A 100 13.18 -11.79 8.78
C SER A 100 13.96 -10.63 9.42
N SER A 101 15.19 -10.87 9.90
CA SER A 101 16.04 -9.80 10.44
C SER A 101 16.47 -8.78 9.39
N ASP A 102 16.62 -9.21 8.13
CA ASP A 102 16.99 -8.30 7.04
C ASP A 102 15.88 -7.27 6.76
N LEU A 103 14.63 -7.54 7.17
CA LEU A 103 13.49 -6.64 6.97
C LEU A 103 13.58 -5.35 7.82
N PHE A 104 14.44 -5.29 8.83
CA PHE A 104 14.73 -4.04 9.54
C PHE A 104 15.70 -3.12 8.76
N ASN A 105 16.33 -3.62 7.69
CA ASN A 105 17.09 -2.78 6.79
C ASN A 105 16.12 -2.01 5.87
N PRO A 106 16.09 -0.66 5.94
CA PRO A 106 15.12 0.14 5.18
C PRO A 106 15.13 -0.10 3.68
N ILE A 107 16.31 -0.32 3.10
CA ILE A 107 16.48 -0.48 1.65
C ILE A 107 15.92 -1.84 1.22
N ILE A 108 16.24 -2.89 1.98
CA ILE A 108 15.74 -4.24 1.72
C ILE A 108 14.22 -4.26 1.90
N ASN A 109 13.72 -3.67 2.98
CA ASN A 109 12.30 -3.61 3.28
C ASN A 109 11.50 -2.92 2.18
N VAL A 110 11.91 -1.71 1.77
CA VAL A 110 11.24 -0.97 0.70
C VAL A 110 11.35 -1.70 -0.63
N LYS A 111 12.50 -2.29 -0.95
CA LYS A 111 12.67 -3.09 -2.17
C LYS A 111 11.67 -4.25 -2.23
N ILE A 112 11.52 -5.01 -1.16
CA ILE A 112 10.59 -6.14 -1.08
C ILE A 112 9.14 -5.65 -1.08
N GLY A 113 8.82 -4.63 -0.28
CA GLY A 113 7.48 -4.06 -0.17
C GLY A 113 6.98 -3.46 -1.48
N SER A 114 7.82 -2.68 -2.18
CA SER A 114 7.49 -2.12 -3.49
C SER A 114 7.36 -3.20 -4.57
N TRP A 115 8.21 -4.22 -4.57
CA TRP A 115 8.00 -5.38 -5.46
C TRP A 115 6.68 -6.07 -5.19
N TYR A 116 6.34 -6.30 -3.92
CA TYR A 116 5.10 -6.97 -3.58
C TYR A 116 3.89 -6.14 -4.05
N LEU A 117 3.94 -4.83 -3.86
CA LEU A 117 2.89 -3.93 -4.30
C LEU A 117 2.75 -3.88 -5.84
N HIS A 118 3.81 -3.60 -6.57
CA HIS A 118 3.72 -3.35 -8.00
C HIS A 118 3.78 -4.60 -8.86
N ASP A 119 4.72 -5.49 -8.55
CA ASP A 119 4.92 -6.69 -9.37
C ASP A 119 3.98 -7.80 -8.92
N ARG A 120 3.95 -8.10 -7.61
CA ARG A 120 3.18 -9.25 -7.13
C ARG A 120 1.68 -8.96 -7.13
N ILE A 121 1.23 -7.90 -6.47
CA ILE A 121 -0.18 -7.49 -6.48
C ILE A 121 -0.56 -6.96 -7.86
N GLY A 122 0.07 -5.88 -8.32
CA GLY A 122 -0.34 -5.18 -9.54
C GLY A 122 -0.31 -6.03 -10.82
N LYS A 123 0.70 -6.88 -11.01
CA LYS A 123 0.86 -7.66 -12.26
C LYS A 123 0.41 -9.11 -12.16
N VAL A 124 0.27 -9.69 -10.96
CA VAL A 124 -0.16 -11.09 -10.80
C VAL A 124 -1.54 -11.16 -10.16
N TYR A 125 -1.72 -10.66 -8.94
CA TYR A 125 -2.98 -10.90 -8.23
C TYR A 125 -4.17 -10.12 -8.78
N ILE A 126 -3.96 -8.86 -9.16
CA ILE A 126 -5.02 -8.06 -9.77
C ILE A 126 -5.64 -8.79 -10.98
N PRO A 127 -4.87 -9.22 -12.00
CA PRO A 127 -5.45 -9.96 -13.12
C PRO A 127 -5.91 -11.38 -12.75
N CYS A 128 -5.23 -12.09 -11.85
CA CYS A 128 -5.64 -13.45 -11.45
C CYS A 128 -7.02 -13.51 -10.78
N TYR A 129 -7.44 -12.43 -10.11
CA TYR A 129 -8.71 -12.35 -9.40
C TYR A 129 -9.74 -11.45 -10.09
N ASP A 130 -9.51 -11.09 -11.35
CA ASP A 130 -10.38 -10.20 -12.15
C ASP A 130 -10.71 -8.87 -11.43
N LEU A 131 -9.69 -8.33 -10.73
CA LEU A 131 -9.78 -7.04 -10.06
C LEU A 131 -9.48 -5.94 -11.06
N LYS A 132 -10.17 -4.80 -10.96
CA LYS A 132 -9.74 -3.60 -11.68
C LYS A 132 -8.34 -3.19 -11.24
N ASN A 133 -7.50 -2.78 -12.19
CA ASN A 133 -6.15 -2.32 -11.90
C ASN A 133 -6.17 -0.86 -11.43
N THR A 134 -6.61 -0.66 -10.18
CA THR A 134 -6.70 0.65 -9.52
C THR A 134 -5.84 0.70 -8.26
N PRO A 135 -5.37 1.89 -7.84
CA PRO A 135 -4.66 2.05 -6.58
C PRO A 135 -5.46 1.52 -5.38
N GLU A 136 -6.77 1.67 -5.37
CA GLU A 136 -7.65 1.21 -4.28
C GLU A 136 -7.66 -0.31 -4.17
N ASN A 137 -7.72 -1.02 -5.30
CA ASN A 137 -7.62 -2.48 -5.30
C ASN A 137 -6.22 -2.94 -4.86
N MET A 138 -5.17 -2.22 -5.27
CA MET A 138 -3.81 -2.50 -4.81
C MET A 138 -3.69 -2.31 -3.29
N LEU A 139 -4.20 -1.19 -2.74
CA LEU A 139 -4.20 -0.89 -1.31
C LEU A 139 -5.04 -1.91 -0.52
N ALA A 140 -6.21 -2.28 -1.04
CA ALA A 140 -7.06 -3.30 -0.43
C ALA A 140 -6.34 -4.66 -0.35
N CYS A 141 -5.71 -5.09 -1.45
CA CYS A 141 -4.93 -6.32 -1.49
C CYS A 141 -3.69 -6.25 -0.59
N TYR A 142 -3.02 -5.09 -0.53
CA TYR A 142 -1.84 -4.88 0.30
C TYR A 142 -2.18 -5.03 1.79
N ASN A 143 -3.26 -4.39 2.24
CA ASN A 143 -3.67 -4.38 3.64
C ASN A 143 -4.37 -5.68 4.08
N ALA A 144 -5.27 -6.23 3.26
CA ALA A 144 -6.14 -7.35 3.64
C ALA A 144 -5.67 -8.70 3.09
N GLY A 145 -4.74 -8.70 2.14
CA GLY A 145 -4.35 -9.86 1.36
C GLY A 145 -5.27 -10.09 0.15
N PRO A 146 -4.71 -10.39 -1.04
CA PRO A 146 -5.48 -10.48 -2.30
C PRO A 146 -6.48 -11.65 -2.30
N VAL A 147 -6.13 -12.78 -1.69
CA VAL A 147 -7.04 -13.94 -1.56
C VAL A 147 -8.30 -13.58 -0.75
N LYS A 148 -8.15 -12.76 0.29
CA LYS A 148 -9.28 -12.34 1.14
C LYS A 148 -10.20 -11.39 0.37
N ILE A 149 -9.62 -10.43 -0.35
CA ILE A 149 -10.36 -9.51 -1.23
C ILE A 149 -11.16 -10.29 -2.27
N ALA A 150 -10.54 -11.27 -2.95
CA ALA A 150 -11.21 -12.12 -3.92
C ALA A 150 -12.36 -12.95 -3.31
N LYS A 151 -12.16 -13.54 -2.12
CA LYS A 151 -13.21 -14.32 -1.43
C LYS A 151 -14.44 -13.49 -1.02
N LEU A 152 -14.27 -12.17 -0.86
CA LEU A 152 -15.38 -11.25 -0.58
C LEU A 152 -16.16 -10.86 -1.84
N GLY A 153 -15.75 -11.35 -3.03
CA GLY A 153 -16.38 -11.01 -4.31
C GLY A 153 -16.22 -9.53 -4.67
N ILE A 154 -15.12 -8.91 -4.24
CA ILE A 154 -14.78 -7.54 -4.58
C ILE A 154 -14.09 -7.54 -5.94
N THR A 155 -14.54 -6.73 -6.87
CA THR A 155 -13.86 -6.50 -8.16
C THR A 155 -13.36 -5.06 -8.30
N ASP A 156 -14.00 -4.13 -7.58
CA ASP A 156 -13.63 -2.73 -7.49
C ASP A 156 -13.83 -2.23 -6.05
N ALA A 157 -12.74 -1.94 -5.36
CA ALA A 157 -12.72 -1.50 -3.97
C ALA A 157 -13.47 -0.18 -3.74
N VAL A 158 -13.70 0.63 -4.77
CA VAL A 158 -14.50 1.86 -4.66
C VAL A 158 -15.99 1.51 -4.67
N GLU A 159 -16.43 0.75 -5.66
CA GLU A 159 -17.84 0.35 -5.81
C GLU A 159 -18.27 -0.60 -4.69
N ASP A 160 -17.39 -1.52 -4.31
CA ASP A 160 -17.60 -2.52 -3.27
C ASP A 160 -17.12 -2.06 -1.90
N PHE A 161 -16.89 -0.75 -1.68
CA PHE A 161 -16.21 -0.24 -0.50
C PHE A 161 -16.83 -0.73 0.82
N LYS A 162 -18.16 -0.87 0.88
CA LYS A 162 -18.88 -1.36 2.07
C LYS A 162 -18.60 -2.84 2.40
N LYS A 163 -18.23 -3.66 1.41
CA LYS A 163 -17.88 -5.08 1.58
C LYS A 163 -16.46 -5.27 2.12
N LEU A 164 -15.58 -4.29 1.95
CA LEU A 164 -14.21 -4.35 2.48
C LEU A 164 -14.20 -4.50 4.00
N PRO A 165 -13.21 -5.19 4.59
CA PRO A 165 -13.01 -5.19 6.04
C PRO A 165 -12.90 -3.77 6.59
N SER A 166 -13.41 -3.52 7.80
CA SER A 166 -13.41 -2.19 8.42
C SER A 166 -12.01 -1.57 8.46
N GLN A 167 -11.00 -2.35 8.87
CA GLN A 167 -9.60 -1.91 8.89
C GLN A 167 -9.11 -1.48 7.51
N THR A 168 -9.48 -2.20 6.46
CA THR A 168 -9.07 -1.91 5.08
C THR A 168 -9.76 -0.65 4.53
N ARG A 169 -11.02 -0.42 4.88
CA ARG A 169 -11.71 0.83 4.56
C ARG A 169 -11.01 2.02 5.21
N GLU A 170 -10.69 1.92 6.50
CA GLU A 170 -9.97 2.98 7.21
C GLU A 170 -8.56 3.19 6.67
N TYR A 171 -7.89 2.11 6.25
CA TYR A 171 -6.59 2.19 5.60
C TYR A 171 -6.65 3.00 4.29
N ILE A 172 -7.62 2.72 3.42
CA ILE A 172 -7.83 3.44 2.15
C ILE A 172 -8.23 4.90 2.39
N LYS A 173 -9.09 5.18 3.38
CA LYS A 173 -9.46 6.57 3.75
C LYS A 173 -8.23 7.36 4.19
N LYS A 174 -7.42 6.81 5.11
CA LYS A 174 -6.20 7.46 5.58
C LYS A 174 -5.22 7.74 4.44
N TYR A 175 -5.09 6.81 3.49
CA TYR A 175 -4.25 7.00 2.30
C TYR A 175 -4.68 8.23 1.46
N TRP A 176 -6.00 8.42 1.32
CA TRP A 176 -6.59 9.53 0.57
C TRP A 176 -6.84 10.81 1.39
N GLY A 177 -6.60 10.78 2.69
CA GLY A 177 -6.87 11.89 3.61
C GLY A 177 -8.37 12.15 3.77
N LEU A 178 -9.17 11.10 3.95
CA LEU A 178 -10.62 11.12 4.13
C LEU A 178 -11.04 10.74 5.54
#